data_AF-A0A1L8MDI0-F1
#
_entry.id   AF-A0A1L8MDI0-F1
#
_cell.length_a   1.000
_cell.length_b   1.000
_cell.length_c   1.000
_cell.angle_alpha   90.00
_cell.angle_beta   90.00
_cell.angle_gamma   90.00
#
_symmetry.space_group_name_H-M   'P 1'
#
loop_
_entity.id
_entity.type
_entity.pdbx_description
1 polymer ?
#
loop_
_entity_poly.entity_id
_entity_poly.type
_entity_poly.pdbx_seq_one_letter_code
_entity_poly.pdbx_strand_id
1 'polypeptide(L)'
;MDRNNDVETIASHFASFFKPDVSNAKSSVEASFAIRHLVYAEELKLEPENERKLETDEFDAQSIHCLIQHVATQRFAGTVRIIRSTSPAEKLPIEKYCEHSISNEQLHPSNFAREDIVEISRLAVPSEFRRRQMDQFDGAATGGINEATYSEKELRCFPFIAIGLYLTATAVLMQHNIHHCYVMVEPRLARSMRLVGLAFEQIGPVVDYHGKRAPFFINPMQVRDALRPGFKDLLETIIDKIKTQDKSDNRLIHSPTP
;
A
#
# COMPACT_ATOMS: atom_id res chain seq x y z
N MET A 1 34.24 29.51 1.35
CA MET A 1 34.37 28.05 1.33
C MET A 1 32.99 27.48 1.60
N ASP A 2 32.22 27.33 0.54
CA ASP A 2 30.86 26.81 0.59
C ASP A 2 30.89 25.32 0.87
N ARG A 3 30.28 24.91 1.99
CA ARG A 3 29.84 23.52 2.20
C ARG A 3 28.33 23.49 2.03
N ASN A 4 27.87 23.54 0.79
CA ASN A 4 26.50 23.19 0.46
C ASN A 4 26.41 21.65 0.41
N ASN A 5 26.32 21.03 1.59
CA ASN A 5 25.92 19.63 1.70
C ASN A 5 24.39 19.61 1.58
N ASP A 6 23.88 19.45 0.37
CA ASP A 6 22.46 19.18 0.14
C ASP A 6 22.12 17.82 0.79
N VAL A 7 21.57 17.86 2.00
CA VAL A 7 21.02 16.66 2.65
C VAL A 7 19.73 16.31 1.92
N GLU A 8 19.83 15.41 0.96
CA GLU A 8 18.68 14.85 0.26
C GLU A 8 17.78 14.12 1.29
N THR A 9 16.52 14.56 1.41
CA THR A 9 15.57 13.95 2.35
C THR A 9 15.00 12.67 1.75
N ILE A 10 14.48 11.77 2.60
CA ILE A 10 13.77 10.56 2.14
C ILE A 10 12.65 10.94 1.17
N ALA A 11 11.93 12.03 1.46
CA ALA A 11 10.85 12.55 0.64
C ALA A 11 11.33 13.02 -0.74
N SER A 12 12.36 13.87 -0.80
CA SER A 12 12.87 14.37 -2.08
C SER A 12 13.46 13.24 -2.92
N HIS A 13 14.19 12.33 -2.28
CA HIS A 13 14.78 11.17 -2.93
C HIS A 13 13.71 10.24 -3.52
N PHE A 14 12.68 9.91 -2.74
CA PHE A 14 11.57 9.10 -3.22
C PHE A 14 10.83 9.77 -4.38
N ALA A 15 10.53 11.07 -4.25
CA ALA A 15 9.79 11.83 -5.25
C ALA A 15 10.55 12.02 -6.58
N SER A 16 11.89 11.90 -6.57
CA SER A 16 12.69 11.91 -7.80
C SER A 16 12.47 10.68 -8.67
N PHE A 17 12.15 9.53 -8.06
CA PHE A 17 12.02 8.26 -8.78
C PHE A 17 10.59 7.73 -8.84
N PHE A 18 9.75 8.08 -7.86
CA PHE A 18 8.44 7.48 -7.68
C PHE A 18 7.36 8.53 -7.48
N LYS A 19 6.17 8.26 -8.02
CA LYS A 19 4.97 9.07 -7.79
C LYS A 19 3.75 8.18 -7.51
N PRO A 20 2.84 8.58 -6.61
CA PRO A 20 1.58 7.86 -6.41
C PRO A 20 0.67 8.02 -7.63
N ASP A 21 -0.17 7.02 -7.89
CA ASP A 21 -1.32 7.08 -8.79
C ASP A 21 -2.55 6.53 -8.04
N VAL A 22 -3.56 7.39 -7.89
CA VAL A 22 -4.85 7.04 -7.26
C VAL A 22 -6.03 7.44 -8.16
N SER A 23 -5.78 7.68 -9.45
CA SER A 23 -6.79 8.09 -10.43
C SER A 23 -7.93 7.09 -10.58
N ASN A 24 -7.68 5.81 -10.26
CA ASN A 24 -8.58 4.69 -10.59
C ASN A 24 -9.00 4.66 -12.06
N ALA A 25 -8.16 5.22 -12.95
CA ALA A 25 -8.32 5.04 -14.38
C ALA A 25 -8.31 3.54 -14.71
N LYS A 26 -9.07 3.13 -15.74
CA LYS A 26 -9.17 1.72 -16.15
C LYS A 26 -7.80 1.05 -16.31
N SER A 27 -6.84 1.75 -16.90
CA SER A 27 -5.47 1.28 -17.09
C SER A 27 -4.71 1.08 -15.78
N SER A 28 -4.91 1.96 -14.80
CA SER A 28 -4.27 1.88 -13.48
C SER A 28 -4.86 0.74 -12.65
N VAL A 29 -6.18 0.54 -12.72
CA VAL A 29 -6.86 -0.61 -12.10
C VAL A 29 -6.41 -1.93 -12.73
N GLU A 30 -6.36 -2.00 -14.06
CA GLU A 30 -5.86 -3.19 -14.77
C GLU A 30 -4.39 -3.48 -14.44
N ALA A 31 -3.56 -2.45 -14.32
CA ALA A 31 -2.18 -2.60 -13.84
C ALA A 31 -2.10 -3.12 -12.40
N SER A 32 -2.99 -2.68 -11.50
CA SER A 32 -3.07 -3.21 -10.14
C SER A 32 -3.36 -4.71 -10.15
N PHE A 33 -4.32 -5.16 -10.96
CA PHE A 33 -4.64 -6.59 -11.12
C PHE A 33 -3.48 -7.40 -11.71
N ALA A 34 -2.76 -6.84 -12.69
CA ALA A 34 -1.59 -7.49 -13.27
C ALA A 34 -0.43 -7.63 -12.27
N ILE A 35 -0.14 -6.58 -11.49
CA ILE A 35 0.89 -6.63 -10.43
C ILE A 35 0.51 -7.65 -9.36
N ARG A 36 -0.77 -7.66 -8.96
CA ARG A 36 -1.29 -8.64 -8.01
C ARG A 36 -1.16 -10.07 -8.53
N HIS A 37 -1.46 -10.30 -9.81
CA HIS A 37 -1.25 -11.61 -10.44
C HIS A 37 0.21 -12.03 -10.40
N LEU A 38 1.12 -11.16 -10.85
CA LEU A 38 2.55 -11.42 -10.81
C LEU A 38 3.02 -11.78 -9.40
N VAL A 39 2.63 -11.00 -8.38
CA VAL A 39 3.12 -11.23 -7.02
C VAL A 39 2.41 -12.42 -6.35
N TYR A 40 1.08 -12.43 -6.30
CA TYR A 40 0.34 -13.42 -5.51
C TYR A 40 0.20 -14.75 -6.22
N ALA A 41 0.02 -14.76 -7.54
CA ALA A 41 -0.14 -16.00 -8.30
C ALA A 41 1.19 -16.55 -8.81
N GLU A 42 2.06 -15.71 -9.37
CA GLU A 42 3.29 -16.21 -9.99
C GLU A 42 4.46 -16.31 -9.00
N GLU A 43 4.76 -15.26 -8.23
CA GLU A 43 5.92 -15.22 -7.32
C GLU A 43 5.67 -15.97 -6.00
N LEU A 44 4.51 -15.75 -5.36
CA LEU A 44 4.22 -16.29 -4.03
C LEU A 44 3.43 -17.60 -4.06
N LYS A 45 2.83 -17.97 -5.20
CA LYS A 45 1.97 -19.15 -5.36
C LYS A 45 0.84 -19.23 -4.31
N LEU A 46 0.31 -18.09 -3.90
CA LEU A 46 -0.79 -17.96 -2.92
C LEU A 46 -2.16 -17.91 -3.59
N GLU A 47 -2.22 -17.50 -4.86
CA GLU A 47 -3.44 -17.40 -5.66
C GLU A 47 -3.26 -18.19 -6.97
N PRO A 48 -4.35 -18.62 -7.63
CA PRO A 48 -4.23 -19.38 -8.88
C PRO A 48 -3.78 -18.51 -10.05
N GLU A 49 -2.90 -19.05 -10.89
CA GLU A 49 -2.58 -18.43 -12.18
C GLU A 49 -3.75 -18.56 -13.16
N ASN A 50 -3.88 -17.61 -14.09
CA ASN A 50 -4.91 -17.65 -15.13
C ASN A 50 -4.37 -17.06 -16.44
N GLU A 51 -5.04 -17.37 -17.55
CA GLU A 51 -4.61 -16.97 -18.90
C GLU A 51 -4.63 -15.44 -19.11
N ARG A 52 -5.51 -14.73 -18.38
CA ARG A 52 -5.63 -13.28 -18.47
C ARG A 52 -4.48 -12.56 -17.77
N LYS A 53 -3.73 -13.24 -16.89
CA LYS A 53 -2.66 -12.65 -16.07
C LYS A 53 -3.15 -11.50 -15.19
N LEU A 54 -4.37 -11.62 -14.67
CA LEU A 54 -4.99 -10.64 -13.77
C LEU A 54 -5.51 -11.34 -12.52
N GLU A 55 -5.20 -10.82 -11.33
CA GLU A 55 -5.77 -11.29 -10.07
C GLU A 55 -6.88 -10.34 -9.65
N THR A 56 -8.09 -10.88 -9.50
CA THR A 56 -9.29 -10.16 -9.11
C THR A 56 -10.11 -10.99 -8.14
N ASP A 57 -10.78 -10.34 -7.20
CA ASP A 57 -11.73 -10.96 -6.28
C ASP A 57 -13.03 -10.13 -6.17
N GLU A 58 -13.97 -10.59 -5.34
CA GLU A 58 -15.28 -9.96 -5.17
C GLU A 58 -15.25 -8.55 -4.54
N PHE A 59 -14.14 -8.14 -3.90
CA PHE A 59 -14.03 -6.84 -3.23
C PHE A 59 -13.53 -5.74 -4.16
N ASP A 60 -13.05 -6.09 -5.35
CA ASP A 60 -12.48 -5.13 -6.30
C ASP A 60 -13.51 -4.09 -6.79
N ALA A 61 -14.79 -4.44 -6.85
CA ALA A 61 -15.83 -3.51 -7.29
C ALA A 61 -16.04 -2.31 -6.36
N GLN A 62 -15.73 -2.45 -5.07
CA GLN A 62 -15.88 -1.41 -4.03
C GLN A 62 -14.52 -0.87 -3.55
N SER A 63 -13.48 -1.03 -4.36
CA SER A 63 -12.11 -0.73 -3.99
C SER A 63 -11.55 0.51 -4.68
N ILE A 64 -10.64 1.18 -3.97
CA ILE A 64 -9.72 2.18 -4.52
C ILE A 64 -8.37 1.48 -4.68
N HIS A 65 -7.79 1.57 -5.87
CA HIS A 65 -6.47 1.03 -6.18
C HIS A 65 -5.43 2.14 -6.10
N CYS A 66 -4.52 2.03 -5.15
CA CYS A 66 -3.37 2.91 -5.03
C CYS A 66 -2.17 2.23 -5.66
N LEU A 67 -1.46 2.94 -6.54
CA LEU A 67 -0.23 2.46 -7.16
C LEU A 67 0.91 3.44 -6.92
N ILE A 68 2.13 2.95 -7.09
CA ILE A 68 3.31 3.78 -7.23
C ILE A 68 3.89 3.54 -8.61
N GLN A 69 4.08 4.63 -9.37
CA GLN A 69 4.69 4.60 -10.69
C GLN A 69 6.15 5.05 -10.61
N HIS A 70 7.04 4.27 -11.23
CA HIS A 70 8.42 4.66 -11.47
C HIS A 70 8.49 5.70 -12.60
N VAL A 71 9.03 6.89 -12.30
CA VAL A 71 8.98 8.08 -13.14
C VAL A 71 9.74 7.89 -14.45
N ALA A 72 10.95 7.33 -14.43
CA ALA A 72 11.74 7.24 -15.66
C ALA A 72 11.13 6.24 -16.67
N THR A 73 10.64 5.10 -16.18
CA THR A 73 10.12 4.03 -17.05
C THR A 73 8.61 4.08 -17.29
N GLN A 74 7.88 4.89 -16.52
CA GLN A 74 6.41 4.88 -16.45
C GLN A 74 5.80 3.52 -16.07
N ARG A 75 6.58 2.54 -15.61
CA ARG A 75 6.07 1.27 -15.07
C ARG A 75 5.58 1.44 -13.64
N PHE A 76 4.57 0.67 -13.26
CA PHE A 76 4.12 0.62 -11.88
C PHE A 76 5.02 -0.30 -11.05
N ALA A 77 5.53 0.22 -9.94
CA ALA A 77 6.46 -0.46 -9.04
C ALA A 77 5.76 -1.23 -7.93
N GLY A 78 4.46 -1.01 -7.74
CA GLY A 78 3.66 -1.76 -6.78
C GLY A 78 2.25 -1.19 -6.64
N THR A 79 1.42 -1.90 -5.88
CA THR A 79 0.04 -1.53 -5.61
C THR A 79 -0.39 -1.92 -4.19
N VAL A 80 -1.38 -1.20 -3.67
CA VAL A 80 -2.15 -1.55 -2.47
C VAL A 80 -3.61 -1.19 -2.71
N ARG A 81 -4.53 -1.94 -2.12
CA ARG A 81 -5.98 -1.78 -2.30
C ARG A 81 -6.63 -1.30 -1.02
N ILE A 82 -7.50 -0.30 -1.11
CA ILE A 82 -8.42 0.11 -0.05
C ILE A 82 -9.80 -0.42 -0.40
N ILE A 83 -10.36 -1.27 0.44
CA ILE A 83 -11.74 -1.77 0.31
C ILE A 83 -12.62 -0.92 1.20
N ARG A 84 -13.67 -0.33 0.62
CA ARG A 84 -14.68 0.41 1.36
C ARG A 84 -15.88 -0.48 1.63
N SER A 85 -16.57 -0.20 2.73
CA SER A 85 -17.93 -0.70 2.95
C SER A 85 -18.87 0.50 2.88
N THR A 86 -19.85 0.47 1.99
CA THR A 86 -20.79 1.57 1.79
C THR A 86 -22.24 1.19 2.09
N SER A 87 -22.49 -0.09 2.35
CA SER A 87 -23.79 -0.56 2.80
C SER A 87 -23.66 -1.61 3.91
N PRO A 88 -24.72 -1.81 4.74
CA PRO A 88 -24.73 -2.85 5.76
C PRO A 88 -24.50 -4.28 5.23
N ALA A 89 -24.75 -4.53 3.95
CA ALA A 89 -24.56 -5.83 3.31
C ALA A 89 -23.10 -6.07 2.88
N GLU A 90 -22.30 -5.01 2.71
CA GLU A 90 -20.92 -5.09 2.24
C GLU A 90 -19.97 -5.34 3.40
N LYS A 91 -19.61 -6.59 3.64
CA LYS A 91 -18.57 -6.94 4.62
C LYS A 91 -17.17 -6.64 4.09
N LEU A 92 -16.26 -6.26 5.00
CA LEU A 92 -14.82 -6.25 4.73
C LEU A 92 -14.27 -7.70 4.70
N PRO A 93 -13.16 -7.99 4.00
CA PRO A 93 -12.57 -9.33 4.00
C PRO A 93 -12.26 -9.87 5.40
N ILE A 94 -11.80 -9.02 6.34
CA ILE A 94 -11.53 -9.40 7.71
C ILE A 94 -12.81 -9.90 8.41
N GLU A 95 -13.97 -9.29 8.15
CA GLU A 95 -15.26 -9.74 8.67
C GLU A 95 -15.75 -11.00 7.95
N LYS A 96 -15.43 -11.18 6.66
CA LYS A 96 -15.89 -12.35 5.91
C LYS A 96 -15.08 -13.61 6.23
N TYR A 97 -13.76 -13.48 6.36
CA TYR A 97 -12.84 -14.61 6.43
C TYR A 97 -12.16 -14.78 7.78
N CYS A 98 -12.01 -13.70 8.55
CA CYS A 98 -11.15 -13.66 9.73
C CYS A 98 -11.85 -13.07 10.97
N GLU A 99 -13.19 -13.01 10.99
CA GLU A 99 -13.96 -12.38 12.08
C GLU A 99 -13.61 -13.01 13.44
N HIS A 100 -13.54 -14.34 13.47
CA HIS A 100 -13.12 -15.13 14.63
C HIS A 100 -11.72 -14.80 15.18
N SER A 101 -10.88 -14.13 14.39
CA SER A 101 -9.53 -13.75 14.80
C SER A 101 -9.48 -12.37 15.47
N ILE A 102 -10.54 -11.58 15.44
CA ILE A 102 -10.58 -10.28 16.12
C ILE A 102 -10.91 -10.51 17.60
N SER A 103 -9.93 -10.27 18.48
CA SER A 103 -10.10 -10.43 19.94
C SER A 103 -10.29 -9.10 20.67
N ASN A 104 -10.01 -7.96 20.04
CA ASN A 104 -10.29 -6.64 20.61
C ASN A 104 -11.75 -6.26 20.32
N GLU A 105 -12.61 -6.42 21.32
CA GLU A 105 -14.05 -6.13 21.20
C GLU A 105 -14.33 -4.65 20.93
N GLN A 106 -13.53 -3.71 21.43
CA GLN A 106 -13.76 -2.27 21.25
C GLN A 106 -13.50 -1.83 19.82
N LEU A 107 -12.47 -2.40 19.20
CA LEU A 107 -12.07 -2.13 17.82
C LEU A 107 -12.70 -3.12 16.83
N HIS A 108 -13.80 -3.79 17.19
CA HIS A 108 -14.50 -4.65 16.25
C HIS A 108 -15.19 -3.81 15.15
N PRO A 109 -15.13 -4.20 13.87
CA PRO A 109 -15.77 -3.48 12.75
C PRO A 109 -17.26 -3.17 12.96
N SER A 110 -17.99 -4.03 13.69
CA SER A 110 -19.41 -3.84 14.00
C SER A 110 -19.71 -2.64 14.90
N ASN A 111 -18.71 -2.06 15.55
CA ASN A 111 -18.90 -0.92 16.47
C ASN A 111 -18.82 0.44 15.78
N PHE A 112 -18.54 0.46 14.49
CA PHE A 112 -18.33 1.69 13.72
C PHE A 112 -19.29 1.74 12.53
N ALA A 113 -19.58 2.96 12.06
CA ALA A 113 -20.39 3.16 10.87
C ALA A 113 -19.68 2.57 9.63
N ARG A 114 -20.45 1.99 8.70
CA ARG A 114 -19.88 1.27 7.55
C ARG A 114 -19.02 2.18 6.69
N GLU A 115 -19.52 3.39 6.45
CA GLU A 115 -18.87 4.44 5.68
C GLU A 115 -17.57 4.97 6.30
N ASP A 116 -17.33 4.72 7.59
CA ASP A 116 -16.13 5.15 8.32
C ASP A 116 -15.14 4.01 8.58
N ILE A 117 -15.44 2.79 8.08
CA ILE A 117 -14.52 1.66 8.11
C ILE A 117 -14.01 1.30 6.71
N VAL A 118 -12.75 0.85 6.66
CA VAL A 118 -12.10 0.33 5.45
C VAL A 118 -11.18 -0.82 5.79
N GLU A 119 -10.79 -1.60 4.79
CA GLU A 119 -9.68 -2.54 4.89
C GLU A 119 -8.61 -2.26 3.84
N ILE A 120 -7.36 -2.14 4.27
CA ILE A 120 -6.21 -2.17 3.37
C ILE A 120 -5.81 -3.62 3.11
N SER A 121 -5.73 -4.00 1.83
CA SER A 121 -5.38 -5.34 1.38
C SER A 121 -4.47 -5.31 0.15
N ARG A 122 -4.02 -6.50 -0.28
CA ARG A 122 -3.31 -6.70 -1.56
C ARG A 122 -2.07 -5.80 -1.77
N LEU A 123 -1.28 -5.54 -0.72
CA LEU A 123 0.04 -4.93 -0.87
C LEU A 123 0.91 -5.84 -1.76
N ALA A 124 1.29 -5.38 -2.94
CA ALA A 124 2.08 -6.14 -3.89
C ALA A 124 3.20 -5.27 -4.48
N VAL A 125 4.43 -5.75 -4.35
CA VAL A 125 5.64 -5.14 -4.92
C VAL A 125 6.40 -6.24 -5.66
N PRO A 126 6.48 -6.21 -7.00
CA PRO A 126 7.21 -7.19 -7.79
C PRO A 126 8.66 -7.36 -7.30
N SER A 127 9.20 -8.58 -7.45
CA SER A 127 10.59 -8.91 -7.08
C SER A 127 11.63 -7.94 -7.63
N GLU A 128 11.46 -7.45 -8.87
CA GLU A 128 12.36 -6.46 -9.49
C GLU A 128 12.45 -5.13 -8.72
N PHE A 129 11.44 -4.77 -7.93
CA PHE A 129 11.40 -3.57 -7.09
C PHE A 129 11.64 -3.88 -5.59
N ARG A 130 12.08 -5.10 -5.25
CA ARG A 130 12.39 -5.52 -3.88
C ARG A 130 13.89 -5.64 -3.67
N ARG A 131 14.42 -5.00 -2.62
CA ARG A 131 15.85 -5.01 -2.27
C ARG A 131 16.47 -6.41 -2.09
N ARG A 132 15.71 -7.43 -1.67
CA ARG A 132 16.26 -8.76 -1.30
C ARG A 132 16.83 -9.58 -2.44
N GLN A 133 16.57 -9.25 -3.71
CA GLN A 133 17.34 -9.85 -4.81
C GLN A 133 18.80 -9.37 -4.82
N MET A 134 19.09 -8.18 -4.27
CA MET A 134 20.42 -7.59 -4.32
C MET A 134 21.38 -8.17 -3.26
N ASP A 135 20.87 -8.59 -2.09
CA ASP A 135 21.70 -9.23 -1.04
C ASP A 135 22.00 -10.72 -1.33
N GLN A 136 21.40 -11.33 -2.37
CA GLN A 136 21.71 -12.71 -2.82
C GLN A 136 22.88 -12.78 -3.82
N PHE A 137 23.55 -11.66 -4.09
CA PHE A 137 24.70 -11.60 -5.02
C PHE A 137 26.06 -11.76 -4.33
N ASP A 138 26.19 -12.74 -3.43
CA ASP A 138 27.46 -13.39 -3.11
C ASP A 138 27.45 -14.80 -3.75
N GLY A 139 27.61 -14.84 -5.07
CA GLY A 139 27.90 -16.05 -5.84
C GLY A 139 26.80 -17.11 -5.93
N ALA A 140 25.88 -16.97 -6.89
CA ALA A 140 25.21 -18.11 -7.52
C ALA A 140 24.67 -17.75 -8.91
N ALA A 141 24.76 -18.70 -9.82
CA ALA A 141 24.47 -18.60 -11.24
C ALA A 141 23.02 -18.16 -11.57
N THR A 142 22.92 -17.44 -12.69
CA THR A 142 21.70 -17.15 -13.48
C THR A 142 20.59 -16.37 -12.79
N GLY A 143 20.65 -15.03 -12.93
CA GLY A 143 19.55 -14.13 -12.62
C GLY A 143 20.02 -12.69 -12.44
N GLY A 144 20.75 -12.16 -13.43
CA GLY A 144 21.33 -10.83 -13.37
C GLY A 144 20.27 -9.76 -13.16
N ILE A 145 20.33 -9.08 -12.02
CA ILE A 145 19.73 -7.76 -11.91
C ILE A 145 20.54 -6.87 -12.86
N ASN A 146 19.86 -6.21 -13.80
CA ASN A 146 20.49 -5.20 -14.65
C ASN A 146 20.93 -4.02 -13.78
N GLU A 147 22.14 -4.05 -13.22
CA GLU A 147 22.85 -2.84 -12.77
C GLU A 147 22.95 -1.80 -13.91
N ALA A 148 22.71 -2.20 -15.17
CA ALA A 148 22.60 -1.33 -16.32
C ALA A 148 21.29 -0.51 -16.40
N THR A 149 20.25 -0.80 -15.60
CA THR A 149 18.92 -0.15 -15.75
C THR A 149 18.60 0.91 -14.70
N TYR A 150 19.14 0.80 -13.48
CA TYR A 150 18.80 1.70 -12.37
C TYR A 150 20.04 2.26 -11.68
N SER A 151 19.99 3.53 -11.28
CA SER A 151 21.11 4.15 -10.58
C SER A 151 21.22 3.68 -9.13
N GLU A 152 22.41 3.73 -8.54
CA GLU A 152 22.61 3.38 -7.12
C GLU A 152 21.74 4.23 -6.18
N LYS A 153 21.48 5.49 -6.56
CA LYS A 153 20.53 6.38 -5.88
C LYS A 153 19.13 5.78 -5.91
N GLU A 154 18.64 5.38 -7.08
CA GLU A 154 17.31 4.81 -7.23
C GLU A 154 17.10 3.52 -6.41
N LEU A 155 18.10 2.64 -6.39
CA LEU A 155 18.03 1.39 -5.62
C LEU A 155 17.84 1.62 -4.12
N ARG A 156 18.28 2.77 -3.58
CA ARG A 156 18.08 3.13 -2.16
C ARG A 156 16.62 3.46 -1.84
N CYS A 157 15.79 3.76 -2.85
CA CYS A 157 14.36 4.00 -2.68
C CYS A 157 13.51 2.72 -2.64
N PHE A 158 14.00 1.59 -3.15
CA PHE A 158 13.19 0.36 -3.25
C PHE A 158 12.62 -0.12 -1.90
N PRO A 159 13.37 -0.09 -0.78
CA PRO A 159 12.83 -0.39 0.54
C PRO A 159 11.65 0.50 0.96
N PHE A 160 11.52 1.70 0.37
CA PHE A 160 10.47 2.66 0.69
C PHE A 160 9.22 2.50 -0.18
N ILE A 161 9.20 1.64 -1.21
CA ILE A 161 8.02 1.46 -2.07
C ILE A 161 6.83 0.94 -1.25
N ALA A 162 7.03 -0.10 -0.43
CA ALA A 162 5.96 -0.63 0.43
C ALA A 162 5.46 0.41 1.45
N ILE A 163 6.36 1.23 1.99
CA ILE A 163 6.01 2.33 2.91
C ILE A 163 5.22 3.39 2.16
N GLY A 164 5.69 3.81 0.98
CA GLY A 164 5.02 4.76 0.11
C GLY A 164 3.62 4.30 -0.30
N LEU A 165 3.41 3.00 -0.52
CA LEU A 165 2.09 2.43 -0.82
C LEU A 165 1.15 2.61 0.37
N TYR A 166 1.58 2.24 1.58
CA TYR A 166 0.78 2.49 2.78
C TYR A 166 0.55 3.97 3.05
N LEU A 167 1.55 4.85 2.85
CA LEU A 167 1.38 6.29 3.01
C LEU A 167 0.43 6.88 1.95
N THR A 168 0.43 6.34 0.73
CA THR A 168 -0.54 6.69 -0.33
C THR A 168 -1.94 6.29 0.09
N ALA A 169 -2.12 5.07 0.61
CA ALA A 169 -3.41 4.65 1.13
C ALA A 169 -3.87 5.53 2.30
N THR A 170 -2.99 5.78 3.28
CA THR A 170 -3.26 6.68 4.41
C THR A 170 -3.67 8.08 3.93
N ALA A 171 -2.99 8.65 2.94
CA ALA A 171 -3.33 9.95 2.39
C ALA A 171 -4.75 9.99 1.80
N VAL A 172 -5.14 8.95 1.06
CA VAL A 172 -6.52 8.79 0.55
C VAL A 172 -7.52 8.71 1.70
N LEU A 173 -7.25 7.91 2.73
CA LEU A 173 -8.13 7.77 3.88
C LEU A 173 -8.30 9.09 4.65
N MET A 174 -7.23 9.87 4.80
CA MET A 174 -7.29 11.20 5.41
C MET A 174 -8.12 12.19 4.58
N GLN A 175 -8.02 12.15 3.24
CA GLN A 175 -8.85 13.00 2.37
C GLN A 175 -10.34 12.68 2.50
N HIS A 176 -10.68 11.40 2.72
CA HIS A 176 -12.06 10.95 2.92
C HIS A 176 -12.51 10.99 4.39
N ASN A 177 -11.66 11.50 5.31
CA ASN A 177 -11.95 11.59 6.75
C ASN A 177 -12.37 10.23 7.36
N ILE A 178 -11.67 9.16 6.96
CA ILE A 178 -11.89 7.79 7.45
C ILE A 178 -11.03 7.54 8.69
N HIS A 179 -11.65 7.07 9.77
CA HIS A 179 -10.99 6.91 11.07
C HIS A 179 -10.63 5.45 11.39
N HIS A 180 -11.28 4.49 10.76
CA HIS A 180 -11.17 3.09 11.15
C HIS A 180 -10.67 2.23 9.99
N CYS A 181 -9.37 1.93 9.98
CA CYS A 181 -8.77 1.10 8.95
C CYS A 181 -8.29 -0.22 9.54
N TYR A 182 -8.73 -1.31 8.91
CA TYR A 182 -8.30 -2.67 9.22
C TYR A 182 -7.24 -3.14 8.23
N VAL A 183 -6.37 -4.04 8.66
CA VAL A 183 -5.37 -4.67 7.80
C VAL A 183 -4.99 -6.05 8.32
N MET A 184 -4.94 -7.04 7.42
CA MET A 184 -4.53 -8.42 7.74
C MET A 184 -3.15 -8.69 7.14
N VAL A 185 -2.10 -8.67 7.97
CA VAL A 185 -0.70 -8.69 7.49
C VAL A 185 0.21 -9.57 8.35
N GLU A 186 1.36 -9.92 7.77
CA GLU A 186 2.43 -10.59 8.52
C GLU A 186 2.93 -9.71 9.68
N PRO A 187 3.13 -10.28 10.89
CA PRO A 187 3.66 -9.53 12.03
C PRO A 187 5.03 -8.87 11.76
N ARG A 188 5.83 -9.46 10.85
CA ARG A 188 7.11 -8.88 10.43
C ARG A 188 6.93 -7.57 9.67
N LEU A 189 5.95 -7.52 8.76
CA LEU A 189 5.62 -6.30 8.02
C LEU A 189 5.10 -5.21 8.97
N ALA A 190 4.18 -5.57 9.89
CA ALA A 190 3.69 -4.64 10.91
C ALA A 190 4.83 -4.06 11.78
N ARG A 191 5.81 -4.88 12.15
CA ARG A 191 7.01 -4.42 12.87
C ARG A 191 7.84 -3.44 12.04
N SER A 192 8.05 -3.72 10.75
CA SER A 192 8.75 -2.80 9.85
C SER A 192 8.03 -1.47 9.70
N MET A 193 6.70 -1.47 9.61
CA MET A 193 5.89 -0.25 9.54
C MET A 193 5.97 0.57 10.84
N ARG A 194 5.96 -0.08 12.00
CA ARG A 194 6.15 0.59 13.29
C ARG A 194 7.49 1.33 13.38
N LEU A 195 8.56 0.85 12.74
CA LEU A 195 9.85 1.53 12.74
C LEU A 195 9.82 2.89 12.04
N VAL A 196 8.85 3.14 11.15
CA VAL A 196 8.71 4.43 10.45
C VAL A 196 7.64 5.34 11.07
N GLY A 197 6.94 4.85 12.10
CA GLY A 197 5.84 5.56 12.76
C GLY A 197 4.45 5.20 12.24
N LEU A 198 4.34 4.27 11.28
CA LEU A 198 3.08 3.67 10.86
C LEU A 198 2.74 2.50 11.80
N ALA A 199 2.25 2.81 12.99
CA ALA A 199 1.99 1.84 14.03
C ALA A 199 0.62 1.17 13.86
N PHE A 200 0.64 -0.12 13.57
CA PHE A 200 -0.56 -0.97 13.57
C PHE A 200 -0.83 -1.51 14.97
N GLU A 201 -2.03 -1.29 15.50
CA GLU A 201 -2.49 -1.92 16.75
C GLU A 201 -2.95 -3.34 16.43
N GLN A 202 -2.32 -4.34 17.04
CA GLN A 202 -2.72 -5.73 16.85
C GLN A 202 -4.02 -6.00 17.61
N ILE A 203 -5.08 -6.39 16.90
CA ILE A 203 -6.43 -6.59 17.47
C ILE A 203 -6.81 -8.05 17.62
N GLY A 204 -5.86 -8.97 17.46
CA GLY A 204 -6.11 -10.41 17.47
C GLY A 204 -4.85 -11.27 17.36
N PRO A 205 -4.94 -12.58 17.62
CA PRO A 205 -3.79 -13.49 17.50
C PRO A 205 -3.30 -13.64 16.05
N VAL A 206 -2.10 -14.20 15.91
CA VAL A 206 -1.60 -14.66 14.62
C VAL A 206 -2.34 -15.94 14.23
N VAL A 207 -2.95 -15.94 13.04
CA VAL A 207 -3.68 -17.07 12.45
C VAL A 207 -3.04 -17.49 11.13
N ASP A 208 -3.45 -18.65 10.62
CA ASP A 208 -3.08 -19.10 9.28
C ASP A 208 -4.13 -18.64 8.27
N TYR A 209 -3.79 -17.61 7.51
CA TYR A 209 -4.63 -17.03 6.48
C TYR A 209 -3.72 -16.56 5.34
N HIS A 210 -3.62 -17.39 4.29
CA HIS A 210 -2.64 -17.27 3.19
C HIS A 210 -1.18 -17.27 3.67
N GLY A 211 -0.91 -17.91 4.82
CA GLY A 211 0.32 -17.78 5.62
C GLY A 211 0.06 -17.11 6.98
N LYS A 212 1.11 -16.92 7.79
CA LYS A 212 0.98 -16.36 9.15
C LYS A 212 0.68 -14.86 9.12
N ARG A 213 -0.55 -14.49 9.47
CA ARG A 213 -1.02 -13.09 9.55
C ARG A 213 -1.72 -12.82 10.87
N ALA A 214 -1.76 -11.56 11.28
CA ALA A 214 -2.61 -11.12 12.38
C ALA A 214 -3.49 -9.96 11.91
N PRO A 215 -4.66 -9.78 12.54
CA PRO A 215 -5.50 -8.63 12.29
C PRO A 215 -4.95 -7.42 13.03
N PHE A 216 -4.94 -6.28 12.35
CA PHE A 216 -4.54 -5.01 12.93
C PHE A 216 -5.54 -3.90 12.61
N PHE A 217 -5.52 -2.89 13.46
CA PHE A 217 -6.24 -1.63 13.33
C PHE A 217 -5.26 -0.46 13.21
N ILE A 218 -5.65 0.56 12.45
CA ILE A 218 -4.97 1.85 12.41
C ILE A 218 -6.00 2.97 12.29
N ASN A 219 -5.79 4.05 13.03
CA ASN A 219 -6.49 5.31 12.80
C ASN A 219 -5.65 6.20 11.86
N PRO A 220 -6.06 6.38 10.58
CA PRO A 220 -5.30 7.17 9.61
C PRO A 220 -5.02 8.60 10.06
N MET A 221 -5.94 9.19 10.83
CA MET A 221 -5.85 10.58 11.30
C MET A 221 -4.72 10.79 12.32
N GLN A 222 -4.28 9.73 12.99
CA GLN A 222 -3.18 9.77 13.96
C GLN A 222 -1.81 9.52 13.33
N VAL A 223 -1.76 9.02 12.08
CA VAL A 223 -0.51 8.59 11.44
C VAL A 223 0.45 9.76 11.27
N ARG A 224 -0.03 10.91 10.78
CA ARG A 224 0.79 12.08 10.49
C ARG A 224 1.66 12.51 11.68
N ASP A 225 1.13 12.43 12.89
CA ASP A 225 1.83 12.87 14.10
C ASP A 225 2.75 11.79 14.68
N ALA A 226 2.50 10.52 14.37
CA ALA A 226 3.34 9.40 14.78
C ALA A 226 4.55 9.15 13.85
N LEU A 227 4.51 9.65 12.61
CA LEU A 227 5.59 9.46 11.63
C LEU A 227 6.89 10.14 12.05
N ARG A 228 8.02 9.47 11.77
CA ARG A 228 9.35 10.08 11.89
C ARG A 228 9.50 11.20 10.85
N PRO A 229 10.32 12.24 11.10
CA PRO A 229 10.38 13.45 10.27
C PRO A 229 10.47 13.20 8.76
N GLY A 230 11.43 12.39 8.29
CA GLY A 230 11.59 12.13 6.85
C GLY A 230 10.42 11.37 6.19
N PHE A 231 9.65 10.59 6.96
CA PHE A 231 8.45 9.92 6.46
C PHE A 231 7.21 10.81 6.56
N LYS A 232 7.19 11.75 7.50
CA LYS A 232 6.18 12.82 7.55
C LYS A 232 6.29 13.70 6.32
N ASP A 233 7.49 14.12 5.95
CA ASP A 233 7.75 14.88 4.72
C ASP A 233 7.34 14.09 3.47
N LEU A 234 7.55 12.77 3.47
CA LEU A 234 7.13 11.89 2.39
C LEU A 234 5.59 11.82 2.30
N LEU A 235 4.89 11.69 3.43
CA LEU A 235 3.42 11.72 3.47
C LEU A 235 2.89 13.05 2.91
N GLU A 236 3.43 14.19 3.33
CA GLU A 236 2.99 15.50 2.81
C GLU A 236 3.24 15.63 1.30
N THR A 237 4.39 15.16 0.83
CA THR A 237 4.70 15.12 -0.62
C THR A 237 3.69 14.26 -1.39
N ILE A 238 3.32 13.09 -0.84
CA ILE A 238 2.30 12.21 -1.43
C ILE A 238 0.92 12.88 -1.44
N ILE A 239 0.51 13.50 -0.33
CA ILE A 239 -0.76 14.23 -0.22
C ILE A 239 -0.84 15.32 -1.29
N ASP A 240 0.22 16.10 -1.48
CA ASP A 240 0.25 17.17 -2.47
C ASP A 240 0.16 16.62 -3.90
N LYS A 241 0.82 15.50 -4.19
CA LYS A 241 0.72 14.83 -5.50
C LYS A 241 -0.68 14.29 -5.77
N ILE A 242 -1.33 13.67 -4.78
CA ILE A 242 -2.70 13.16 -4.93
C ILE A 242 -3.69 14.30 -5.20
N LYS A 243 -3.63 15.40 -4.43
CA LYS A 243 -4.48 16.58 -4.66
C LYS A 243 -4.39 17.15 -6.08
N THR A 244 -3.24 17.00 -6.74
CA THR A 244 -3.10 17.45 -8.14
C THR A 244 -3.79 16.53 -9.14
N GLN A 245 -3.93 15.24 -8.83
CA GLN A 245 -4.64 14.26 -9.66
C GLN A 245 -6.15 14.48 -9.61
N ASP A 246 -6.70 14.73 -8.41
CA ASP A 246 -8.12 15.04 -8.21
C ASP A 246 -8.58 16.30 -8.95
N LYS A 247 -7.68 17.28 -9.16
CA LYS A 247 -7.97 18.50 -9.93
C LYS A 247 -7.98 18.26 -11.45
N SER A 248 -7.28 17.24 -11.94
CA SER A 248 -7.26 16.86 -13.35
C SER A 248 -8.36 15.87 -13.73
N ASP A 249 -8.80 15.03 -12.78
CA ASP A 249 -9.92 14.10 -12.93
C ASP A 249 -11.17 14.65 -12.25
N ASN A 250 -11.98 15.42 -12.98
CA ASN A 250 -13.27 15.93 -12.49
C ASN A 250 -14.35 14.82 -12.38
N ARG A 251 -13.98 13.59 -11.97
CA ARG A 251 -14.86 12.42 -11.88
C ARG A 251 -14.45 11.41 -10.80
N LEU A 252 -14.34 11.81 -9.54
CA LEU A 252 -14.48 10.93 -8.38
C LEU A 252 -14.92 11.86 -7.22
N ILE A 253 -16.03 11.75 -6.49
CA ILE A 253 -17.08 10.76 -6.25
C ILE A 253 -18.23 11.63 -5.71
N HIS A 254 -19.46 11.50 -6.23
CA HIS A 254 -20.61 12.14 -5.58
C HIS A 254 -20.74 11.56 -4.17
N SER A 255 -20.56 12.41 -3.15
CA SER A 255 -21.17 12.19 -1.85
C SER A 255 -22.69 12.09 -2.05
N PRO A 256 -23.39 11.16 -1.40
CA PRO A 256 -24.81 11.35 -1.19
C PRO A 256 -24.91 12.53 -0.21
N THR A 257 -25.21 13.72 -0.73
CA THR A 257 -25.71 14.81 0.11
C THR A 257 -26.99 14.33 0.82
N PRO A 258 -27.23 14.78 2.07
CA PRO A 258 -28.30 14.29 2.93
C PRO A 258 -29.71 14.51 2.36
#